data_AF-A0A7V9DB34-F1
#
_entry.id   AF-A0A7V9DB34-F1
#
_cell.length_a   1.000
_cell.length_b   1.000
_cell.length_c   1.000
_cell.angle_alpha   90.00
_cell.angle_beta   90.00
_cell.angle_gamma   90.00
#
_symmetry.space_group_name_H-M   'P 1'
#
loop_
_entity.id
_entity.type
_entity.pdbx_description
1 polymer ?
#
loop_
_entity_poly.entity_id
_entity_poly.type
_entity_poly.pdbx_seq_one_letter_code
_entity_poly.pdbx_strand_id
1 'polypeptide(L)'
;MQVKVKILTLVSNTVAGEGPGHSAVAVGKTIYTFEDAAGWFNSRSGWKTVDYNDYLAENVRRPVLVQTVPAAVANYVIEYIARSIANDDDYGGSGVCSQQVSRAVNYSLPQNINFDPKGFDTPFGVYQCARRLSLVSGEEYFWPGRSSINVLAWARIVNKLRADYPVAFRSMDVSI
;
A
#
# COMPACT_ATOMS: atom_id res chain seq x y z
N MET A 1 14.46 -18.02 8.94
CA MET A 1 13.06 -17.52 8.85
C MET A 1 12.88 -16.87 7.50
N GLN A 2 11.82 -17.21 6.77
CA GLN A 2 11.51 -16.57 5.49
C GLN A 2 11.13 -15.10 5.71
N VAL A 3 11.70 -14.20 4.92
CA VAL A 3 11.35 -12.78 4.94
C VAL A 3 9.92 -12.64 4.46
N LYS A 4 9.05 -12.06 5.29
CA LYS A 4 7.62 -11.90 4.98
C LYS A 4 7.41 -10.72 4.05
N VAL A 5 6.55 -10.92 3.05
CA VAL A 5 6.01 -9.84 2.21
C VAL A 5 4.77 -9.27 2.88
N LYS A 6 4.67 -7.95 2.94
CA LYS A 6 3.47 -7.26 3.43
C LYS A 6 2.97 -6.26 2.40
N ILE A 7 1.66 -6.18 2.22
CA ILE A 7 1.00 -5.08 1.49
C ILE A 7 0.63 -4.02 2.51
N LEU A 8 0.97 -2.76 2.22
CA LEU A 8 0.57 -1.61 3.01
C LEU A 8 -0.44 -0.79 2.20
N THR A 9 -1.53 -0.44 2.85
CA THR A 9 -2.56 0.45 2.30
C THR A 9 -2.75 1.63 3.25
N LEU A 10 -2.47 2.84 2.74
CA LEU A 10 -2.83 4.09 3.37
C LEU A 10 -4.22 4.48 2.90
N VAL A 11 -5.12 4.81 3.82
CA VAL A 11 -6.55 5.03 3.50
C VAL A 11 -6.81 6.33 2.75
N SER A 12 -5.94 7.33 2.85
CA SER A 12 -6.02 8.60 2.12
C SER A 12 -4.68 8.99 1.47
N ASN A 13 -4.71 9.89 0.50
CA ASN A 13 -3.51 10.49 -0.09
C ASN A 13 -2.94 11.57 0.82
N THR A 14 -3.83 12.38 1.40
CA THR A 14 -3.45 13.59 2.13
C THR A 14 -3.90 13.53 3.58
N VAL A 15 -3.30 14.42 4.38
CA VAL A 15 -3.70 14.67 5.78
C VAL A 15 -5.13 15.22 5.90
N ALA A 16 -5.70 15.75 4.81
CA ALA A 16 -7.08 16.24 4.75
C ALA A 16 -8.10 15.12 4.52
N GLY A 17 -7.65 13.87 4.39
CA GLY A 17 -8.51 12.70 4.15
C GLY A 17 -8.96 12.54 2.70
N GLU A 18 -8.24 13.15 1.75
CA GLU A 18 -8.62 13.17 0.33
C GLU A 18 -7.95 12.04 -0.45
N GLY A 19 -8.55 11.68 -1.59
CA GLY A 19 -8.00 10.73 -2.54
C GLY A 19 -8.28 9.25 -2.21
N PRO A 20 -7.91 8.34 -3.13
CA PRO A 20 -8.18 6.92 -3.03
C PRO A 20 -7.30 6.17 -2.02
N GLY A 21 -6.22 6.79 -1.54
CA GLY A 21 -5.21 6.17 -0.68
C GLY A 21 -3.86 6.01 -1.35
N HIS A 22 -2.99 5.20 -0.74
CA HIS A 22 -1.73 4.78 -1.33
C HIS A 22 -1.43 3.31 -1.06
N SER A 23 -0.78 2.62 -2.00
CA SER A 23 -0.30 1.26 -1.82
C SER A 23 1.22 1.20 -1.85
N ALA A 24 1.78 0.39 -0.95
CA ALA A 24 3.20 0.05 -0.93
C ALA A 24 3.37 -1.45 -0.61
N VAL A 25 4.56 -1.99 -0.85
CA VAL A 25 4.92 -3.37 -0.49
C VAL A 25 6.15 -3.35 0.42
N ALA A 26 6.11 -4.11 1.52
CA ALA A 26 7.27 -4.32 2.38
C ALA A 26 7.88 -5.70 2.15
N VAL A 27 9.20 -5.75 2.16
CA VAL A 27 9.99 -6.98 2.27
C VAL A 27 10.94 -6.81 3.46
N GLY A 28 10.63 -7.48 4.57
CA GLY A 28 11.38 -7.29 5.81
C GLY A 28 11.21 -5.88 6.38
N LYS A 29 12.31 -5.14 6.54
CA LYS A 29 12.31 -3.73 7.01
C LYS A 29 12.30 -2.71 5.88
N THR A 30 12.24 -3.16 4.64
CA THR A 30 12.31 -2.27 3.48
C THR A 30 10.92 -2.10 2.89
N ILE A 31 10.48 -0.86 2.73
CA ILE A 31 9.28 -0.47 1.99
C ILE A 31 9.68 -0.07 0.58
N TYR A 32 8.95 -0.60 -0.38
CA TYR A 32 8.96 -0.16 -1.76
C TYR A 32 7.63 0.53 -2.05
N THR A 33 7.73 1.80 -2.40
CA THR A 33 6.58 2.66 -2.68
C THR A 33 6.74 3.26 -4.07
N PHE A 34 5.67 3.31 -4.84
CA PHE A 34 5.70 3.87 -6.19
C PHE A 34 4.97 5.22 -6.19
N GLU A 35 5.72 6.31 -6.19
CA GLU A 35 5.21 7.67 -5.98
C GLU A 35 6.06 8.70 -6.72
N ASP A 36 5.40 9.74 -7.23
CA ASP A 36 6.10 10.92 -7.74
C ASP A 36 6.60 11.77 -6.57
N ALA A 37 7.92 11.89 -6.41
CA ALA A 37 8.46 13.08 -5.78
C ALA A 37 9.77 13.49 -6.44
N ALA A 38 9.65 14.06 -7.64
CA ALA A 38 10.46 15.20 -8.06
C ALA A 38 10.06 15.51 -9.51
N GLY A 39 9.14 16.46 -9.65
CA GLY A 39 8.46 16.76 -10.90
C GLY A 39 9.33 16.63 -12.15
N TRP A 40 8.87 15.77 -13.07
CA TRP A 40 9.22 15.64 -14.49
C TRP A 40 10.69 15.58 -14.93
N PHE A 41 11.67 15.92 -14.10
CA PHE A 41 13.03 16.20 -14.53
C PHE A 41 14.13 15.47 -13.76
N ASN A 42 13.85 14.73 -12.67
CA ASN A 42 14.93 14.13 -11.84
C ASN A 42 14.69 12.73 -11.23
N SER A 43 13.59 12.01 -11.52
CA SER A 43 13.43 10.61 -11.09
C SER A 43 13.66 9.65 -12.25
N ARG A 44 14.59 8.69 -12.10
CA ARG A 44 14.84 7.57 -13.04
C ARG A 44 13.91 6.36 -12.83
N SER A 45 12.87 6.50 -12.01
CA SER A 45 11.77 5.55 -11.81
C SER A 45 10.81 6.14 -10.78
N GLY A 46 9.53 5.76 -10.85
CA GLY A 46 8.54 6.05 -9.80
C GLY A 46 8.77 5.27 -8.50
N TRP A 47 9.62 4.23 -8.49
CA TRP A 47 9.91 3.46 -7.27
C TRP A 47 10.87 4.20 -6.33
N LYS A 48 10.51 4.20 -5.05
CA LYS A 48 11.39 4.56 -3.94
C LYS A 48 11.50 3.44 -2.94
N THR A 49 12.65 3.42 -2.28
CA THR A 49 12.98 2.48 -1.22
C THR A 49 13.15 3.27 0.08
N VAL A 50 12.40 2.90 1.12
CA VAL A 50 12.38 3.59 2.42
C VAL A 50 12.44 2.55 3.55
N ASP A 51 13.02 2.89 4.70
CA ASP A 51 12.89 2.04 5.89
C ASP A 51 11.42 1.98 6.35
N TYR A 52 11.00 0.83 6.86
CA TYR A 52 9.64 0.60 7.30
C TYR A 52 9.19 1.58 8.39
N ASN A 53 10.03 1.85 9.37
CA ASN A 53 9.67 2.74 10.47
C ASN A 53 9.63 4.19 10.02
N ASP A 54 10.58 4.60 9.17
CA ASP A 54 10.61 5.95 8.61
C ASP A 54 9.37 6.20 7.74
N TYR A 55 9.02 5.24 6.89
CA TYR A 55 7.81 5.32 6.07
C TYR A 55 6.55 5.43 6.93
N LEU A 56 6.43 4.68 8.03
CA LEU A 56 5.30 4.82 8.94
C LEU A 56 5.32 6.16 9.69
N ALA A 57 6.49 6.68 10.07
CA ALA A 57 6.65 7.95 10.76
C ALA A 57 6.23 9.14 9.87
N GLU A 58 6.55 9.11 8.58
CA GLU A 58 6.11 10.12 7.61
C GLU A 58 4.59 10.06 7.36
N ASN A 59 3.97 8.91 7.62
CA ASN A 59 2.58 8.61 7.32
C ASN A 59 1.66 8.54 8.53
N VAL A 60 2.12 8.95 9.72
CA VAL A 60 1.37 8.83 10.98
C VAL A 60 -0.05 9.41 10.94
N ARG A 61 -0.28 10.44 10.13
CA ARG A 61 -1.59 11.14 10.03
C ARG A 61 -2.60 10.39 9.17
N ARG A 62 -2.20 9.33 8.49
CA ARG A 62 -3.05 8.48 7.65
C ARG A 62 -3.26 7.13 8.35
N PRO A 63 -4.48 6.57 8.36
CA PRO A 63 -4.65 5.20 8.80
C PRO A 63 -3.89 4.25 7.89
N VAL A 64 -3.19 3.29 8.50
CA VAL A 64 -2.38 2.30 7.81
C VAL A 64 -2.99 0.92 8.04
N LEU A 65 -3.20 0.21 6.95
CA LEU A 65 -3.64 -1.18 6.93
C LEU A 65 -2.50 -2.03 6.39
N VAL A 66 -2.12 -3.07 7.12
CA VAL A 66 -1.00 -3.93 6.74
C VAL A 66 -1.50 -5.36 6.62
N GLN A 67 -1.24 -6.01 5.48
CA GLN A 67 -1.62 -7.40 5.22
C GLN A 67 -0.37 -8.24 4.96
N THR A 68 -0.18 -9.30 5.74
CA THR A 68 0.92 -10.25 5.53
C THR A 68 0.52 -11.30 4.49
N VAL A 69 1.34 -11.46 3.44
CA VAL A 69 1.09 -12.37 2.32
C VAL A 69 2.19 -13.43 2.27
N PRO A 70 2.05 -14.58 2.98
CA PRO A 70 3.12 -15.58 3.08
C PRO A 70 3.38 -16.34 1.78
N ALA A 71 2.40 -16.40 0.87
CA ALA A 71 2.55 -17.05 -0.42
C ALA A 71 3.44 -16.26 -1.40
N ALA A 72 3.63 -14.96 -1.14
CA ALA A 72 4.47 -14.09 -1.95
C ALA A 72 5.96 -14.33 -1.62
N VAL A 73 6.76 -14.61 -2.65
CA VAL A 73 8.19 -14.83 -2.51
C VAL A 73 8.94 -13.50 -2.56
N ALA A 74 9.53 -13.10 -1.44
CA ALA A 74 10.27 -11.84 -1.26
C ALA A 74 11.25 -11.51 -2.39
N ASN A 75 12.07 -12.47 -2.82
CA ASN A 75 13.06 -12.26 -3.88
C ASN A 75 12.42 -11.89 -5.23
N TYR A 76 11.25 -12.43 -5.54
CA TYR A 76 10.53 -12.12 -6.77
C TYR A 76 9.87 -10.74 -6.71
N VAL A 77 9.39 -10.30 -5.55
CA VAL A 77 8.96 -8.89 -5.37
C VAL A 77 10.11 -7.94 -5.68
N ILE A 78 11.30 -8.19 -5.10
CA ILE A 78 12.49 -7.37 -5.32
C ILE A 78 12.93 -7.41 -6.78
N GLU A 79 12.91 -8.59 -7.42
CA GLU A 79 13.26 -8.77 -8.83
C GLU A 79 12.33 -7.96 -9.75
N TYR A 80 11.01 -8.00 -9.53
CA TYR A 80 10.07 -7.19 -10.29
C TYR A 80 10.38 -5.70 -10.18
N ILE A 81 10.60 -5.22 -8.94
CA ILE A 81 10.87 -3.80 -8.68
C ILE A 81 12.20 -3.39 -9.33
N ALA A 82 13.24 -4.21 -9.21
CA ALA A 82 14.53 -3.93 -9.85
C ALA A 82 14.41 -3.84 -11.37
N ARG A 83 13.59 -4.69 -12.01
CA ARG A 83 13.30 -4.60 -13.45
C ARG A 83 12.52 -3.33 -13.80
N SER A 84 11.50 -3.00 -13.01
CA SER A 84 10.69 -1.80 -13.20
C SER A 84 11.55 -0.52 -13.08
N ILE A 85 12.49 -0.47 -12.14
CA ILE A 85 13.49 0.60 -12.03
C ILE A 85 14.44 0.62 -13.24
N ALA A 86 14.95 -0.55 -13.66
CA ALA A 86 15.85 -0.63 -14.82
C ALA A 86 15.16 -0.19 -16.13
N ASN A 87 13.84 -0.35 -16.21
CA ASN A 87 13.01 0.09 -17.33
C ASN A 87 12.57 1.57 -17.24
N ASP A 88 12.95 2.28 -16.18
CA ASP A 88 12.53 3.67 -15.93
C ASP A 88 10.99 3.82 -15.89
N ASP A 89 10.30 2.85 -15.26
CA ASP A 89 8.85 2.93 -15.10
C ASP A 89 8.48 4.16 -14.27
N ASP A 90 7.70 5.07 -14.84
CA ASP A 90 7.30 6.34 -14.23
C ASP A 90 5.88 6.31 -13.64
N TYR A 91 5.63 7.24 -12.72
CA TYR A 91 4.29 7.43 -12.16
C TYR A 91 3.37 8.12 -13.17
N GLY A 92 2.36 7.38 -13.63
CA GLY A 92 1.43 7.83 -14.66
C GLY A 92 1.57 7.00 -15.93
N GLY A 93 2.74 7.04 -16.59
CA GLY A 93 2.99 6.33 -17.85
C GLY A 93 2.99 4.82 -17.67
N SER A 94 3.76 4.31 -16.69
CA SER A 94 3.83 2.88 -16.37
C SER A 94 2.77 2.43 -15.36
N GLY A 95 1.93 3.34 -14.89
CA GLY A 95 0.84 3.12 -13.97
C GLY A 95 0.96 3.91 -12.66
N VAL A 96 0.10 3.58 -11.69
CA VAL A 96 0.08 4.22 -10.36
C VAL A 96 0.48 3.26 -9.25
N CYS A 97 0.56 3.74 -8.01
CA CYS A 97 1.05 3.00 -6.86
C CYS A 97 0.43 1.61 -6.67
N SER A 98 -0.90 1.53 -6.75
CA SER A 98 -1.67 0.30 -6.60
C SER A 98 -1.46 -0.68 -7.76
N GLN A 99 -1.30 -0.20 -8.99
CA GLN A 99 -1.00 -1.06 -10.15
C GLN A 99 0.38 -1.70 -10.00
N GLN A 100 1.38 -0.89 -9.64
CA GLN A 100 2.75 -1.35 -9.48
C GLN A 100 2.90 -2.32 -8.30
N VAL A 101 2.23 -2.06 -7.18
CA VAL A 101 2.16 -3.02 -6.05
C VAL A 101 1.42 -4.30 -6.44
N SER A 102 0.29 -4.19 -7.15
CA SER A 102 -0.46 -5.36 -7.64
C SER A 102 0.41 -6.26 -8.51
N ARG A 103 1.13 -5.69 -9.48
CA ARG A 103 2.04 -6.42 -10.37
C ARG A 103 3.22 -7.03 -9.61
N ALA A 104 3.83 -6.29 -8.68
CA ALA A 104 4.93 -6.80 -7.85
C ALA A 104 4.50 -7.99 -6.99
N VAL A 105 3.31 -7.91 -6.38
CA VAL A 105 2.73 -9.02 -5.61
C VAL A 105 2.40 -10.19 -6.53
N ASN A 106 1.71 -9.95 -7.66
CA ASN A 106 1.37 -10.98 -8.63
C ASN A 106 2.60 -11.75 -9.13
N TYR A 107 3.67 -11.03 -9.48
CA TYR A 107 4.93 -11.60 -9.94
C TYR A 107 5.58 -12.55 -8.91
N SER A 108 5.29 -12.33 -7.62
CA SER A 108 5.85 -13.12 -6.53
C SER A 108 5.02 -14.33 -6.11
N LEU A 109 3.82 -14.51 -6.68
CA LEU A 109 2.90 -15.58 -6.31
C LEU A 109 3.09 -16.84 -7.19
N PRO A 110 2.63 -18.01 -6.72
CA PRO A 110 2.53 -19.21 -7.55
C PRO A 110 1.74 -18.96 -8.84
N GLN A 111 2.16 -19.58 -9.96
CA GLN A 111 1.58 -19.35 -11.29
C GLN A 111 0.08 -19.62 -11.42
N ASN A 112 -0.50 -20.41 -10.51
CA ASN A 112 -1.94 -20.71 -10.48
C ASN A 112 -2.76 -19.65 -9.72
N ILE A 113 -2.13 -18.59 -9.22
CA ILE A 113 -2.79 -17.48 -8.52
C ILE A 113 -2.64 -16.21 -9.36
N ASN A 114 -3.77 -15.64 -9.77
CA ASN A 114 -3.79 -14.36 -10.47
C ASN A 114 -4.23 -13.25 -9.50
N PHE A 115 -3.29 -12.40 -9.10
CA PHE A 115 -3.54 -11.21 -8.30
C PHE A 115 -3.92 -10.05 -9.21
N ASP A 116 -5.22 -9.93 -9.45
CA ASP A 116 -5.83 -8.92 -10.33
C ASP A 116 -6.97 -8.21 -9.57
N PRO A 117 -6.71 -7.02 -9.01
CA PRO A 117 -7.74 -6.20 -8.40
C PRO A 117 -8.73 -5.69 -9.46
N LYS A 118 -10.01 -6.06 -9.32
CA LYS A 118 -11.02 -5.66 -10.30
C LYS A 118 -11.24 -4.13 -10.29
N GLY A 119 -11.27 -3.52 -11.47
CA GLY A 119 -11.64 -2.12 -11.68
C GLY A 119 -10.43 -1.20 -11.89
N PHE A 120 -10.54 0.07 -11.53
CA PHE A 120 -9.36 0.93 -11.42
C PHE A 120 -8.57 0.42 -10.21
N ASP A 121 -7.35 -0.05 -10.44
CA ASP A 121 -6.42 -0.50 -9.40
C ASP A 121 -6.21 0.65 -8.41
N THR A 122 -7.03 0.67 -7.37
CA THR A 122 -6.95 1.60 -6.25
C THR A 122 -6.35 0.88 -5.05
N PRO A 123 -5.82 1.60 -4.06
CA PRO A 123 -5.29 0.99 -2.86
C PRO A 123 -6.31 0.14 -2.09
N PHE A 124 -7.60 0.50 -2.16
CA PHE A 124 -8.71 -0.35 -1.72
C PHE A 124 -8.81 -1.65 -2.53
N GLY A 125 -8.74 -1.57 -3.86
CA GLY A 125 -8.78 -2.74 -4.74
C GLY A 125 -7.68 -3.75 -4.40
N VAL A 126 -6.44 -3.30 -4.25
CA VAL A 126 -5.29 -4.16 -3.88
C VAL A 126 -5.55 -4.87 -2.53
N TYR A 127 -5.98 -4.11 -1.53
CA TYR A 127 -6.32 -4.62 -0.19
C TYR A 127 -7.41 -5.71 -0.26
N GLN A 128 -8.48 -5.46 -1.02
CA GLN A 128 -9.56 -6.43 -1.18
C GLN A 128 -9.17 -7.63 -2.02
N CYS A 129 -8.30 -7.46 -3.01
CA CYS A 129 -7.82 -8.56 -3.86
C CYS A 129 -7.08 -9.60 -3.01
N ALA A 130 -6.17 -9.16 -2.14
CA ALA A 130 -5.45 -10.05 -1.22
C ALA A 130 -6.40 -10.85 -0.32
N ARG A 131 -7.46 -10.21 0.20
CA ARG A 131 -8.49 -10.87 1.02
C ARG A 131 -9.33 -11.86 0.22
N ARG A 132 -9.81 -11.44 -0.96
CA ARG A 132 -10.67 -12.23 -1.84
C ARG A 132 -9.98 -13.52 -2.28
N LEU A 133 -8.67 -13.48 -2.47
CA LEU A 133 -7.85 -14.62 -2.85
C LEU A 133 -7.37 -15.45 -1.64
N SER A 134 -7.80 -15.12 -0.42
CA SER A 134 -7.39 -15.79 0.83
C SER A 134 -5.87 -15.84 1.02
N LEU A 135 -5.16 -14.81 0.55
CA LEU A 135 -3.70 -14.73 0.62
C LEU A 135 -3.18 -14.13 1.92
N VAL A 136 -4.06 -13.61 2.76
CA VAL A 136 -3.71 -12.85 3.97
C VAL A 136 -3.65 -13.78 5.17
N SER A 137 -2.48 -13.89 5.81
CA SER A 137 -2.32 -14.68 7.04
C SER A 137 -2.38 -13.86 8.32
N GLY A 138 -2.38 -12.53 8.20
CA GLY A 138 -2.44 -11.61 9.33
C GLY A 138 -2.64 -10.18 8.86
N GLU A 139 -3.43 -9.43 9.63
CA GLU A 139 -3.75 -8.02 9.37
C GLU A 139 -3.42 -7.18 10.60
N GLU A 140 -2.81 -6.02 10.38
CA GLU A 140 -2.52 -5.02 11.41
C GLU A 140 -3.15 -3.69 10.99
N TYR A 141 -3.77 -2.99 11.94
CA TYR A 141 -4.50 -1.75 11.68
C TYR A 141 -4.10 -0.71 12.73
N PHE A 142 -3.59 0.44 12.30
CA PHE A 142 -3.20 1.49 13.22
C PHE A 142 -3.30 2.88 12.60
N TRP A 143 -3.50 3.88 13.47
CA TRP A 143 -3.55 5.30 13.09
C TRP A 143 -2.87 6.15 14.17
N PRO A 144 -1.53 6.14 14.23
CA PRO A 144 -0.79 6.69 15.37
C PRO A 144 -0.99 8.20 15.54
N GLY A 145 -1.13 8.92 14.44
CA GLY A 145 -1.35 10.37 14.41
C GLY A 145 -2.81 10.80 14.40
N ARG A 146 -3.77 9.93 14.79
CA ARG A 146 -5.22 10.27 14.82
C ARG A 146 -5.49 11.57 15.56
N SER A 147 -4.87 11.79 16.72
CA SER A 147 -5.09 12.99 17.55
C SER A 147 -4.62 14.31 16.91
N SER A 148 -3.81 14.23 15.84
CA SER A 148 -3.24 15.40 15.16
C SER A 148 -4.07 15.93 13.99
N ILE A 149 -5.17 15.25 13.63
CA ILE A 149 -6.02 15.64 12.51
C ILE A 149 -7.21 16.48 12.99
N ASN A 150 -7.70 17.38 12.15
CA ASN A 150 -8.92 18.13 12.45
C ASN A 150 -10.17 17.26 12.25
N VAL A 151 -11.28 17.68 12.86
CA VAL A 151 -12.56 16.94 12.85
C VAL A 151 -13.11 16.66 11.45
N LEU A 152 -12.89 17.55 10.47
CA LEU A 152 -13.36 17.36 9.10
C LEU A 152 -12.55 16.28 8.37
N ALA A 153 -11.23 16.31 8.52
CA ALA A 153 -10.35 15.27 7.99
C ALA A 153 -10.64 13.92 8.65
N TRP A 154 -10.81 13.90 9.98
CA TRP A 154 -11.24 12.70 10.71
C TRP A 154 -12.54 12.14 10.13
N ALA A 155 -13.57 12.96 9.95
CA ALA A 155 -14.88 12.50 9.47
C ALA A 155 -14.80 11.90 8.06
N ARG A 156 -14.02 12.51 7.15
CA ARG A 156 -13.79 11.97 5.80
C ARG A 156 -13.10 10.61 5.84
N ILE A 157 -12.03 10.51 6.63
CA ILE A 157 -11.25 9.27 6.77
C ILE A 157 -12.10 8.17 7.41
N VAL A 158 -12.87 8.48 8.45
CA VAL A 158 -13.76 7.52 9.11
C VAL A 158 -14.88 7.05 8.19
N ASN A 159 -15.47 7.94 7.40
CA ASN A 159 -16.47 7.55 6.40
C ASN A 159 -15.87 6.61 5.35
N LYS A 160 -14.63 6.87 4.91
CA LYS A 160 -13.91 6.01 3.98
C LYS A 160 -13.56 4.66 4.60
N LEU A 161 -13.05 4.63 5.83
CA LEU A 161 -12.83 3.39 6.59
C LEU A 161 -14.12 2.57 6.69
N ARG A 162 -15.25 3.22 7.01
CA ARG A 162 -16.54 2.55 7.14
C ARG A 162 -17.04 1.95 5.82
N ALA A 163 -16.91 2.69 4.72
CA ALA A 163 -17.40 2.28 3.40
C ALA A 163 -16.48 1.24 2.74
N ASP A 164 -15.17 1.52 2.69
CA ASP A 164 -14.21 0.77 1.89
C ASP A 164 -13.46 -0.28 2.73
N TYR A 165 -13.26 -0.04 4.03
CA TYR A 165 -12.43 -0.89 4.89
C TYR A 165 -13.17 -1.33 6.16
N PRO A 166 -14.36 -1.96 6.05
CA PRO A 166 -15.25 -2.19 7.20
C PRO A 166 -14.63 -3.09 8.28
N VAL A 167 -13.67 -3.96 7.92
CA VAL A 167 -12.93 -4.77 8.90
C VAL A 167 -11.95 -3.90 9.68
N ALA A 168 -11.16 -3.07 8.99
CA ALA A 168 -10.25 -2.13 9.65
C ALA A 168 -11.02 -1.13 10.54
N PHE A 169 -12.15 -0.61 10.06
CA PHE A 169 -13.00 0.31 10.82
C PHE A 169 -13.45 -0.27 12.17
N ARG A 170 -13.79 -1.56 12.21
CA ARG A 170 -14.22 -2.24 13.44
C ARG A 170 -13.07 -2.59 14.38
N SER A 171 -11.86 -2.75 13.85
CA SER A 171 -10.68 -3.17 14.60
C SER A 171 -9.83 -2.00 15.10
N MET A 172 -10.02 -0.81 14.56
CA MET A 172 -9.25 0.39 14.88
C MET A 172 -9.98 1.26 15.91
N ASP A 173 -9.24 1.87 16.84
CA ASP A 173 -9.80 2.97 17.63
C ASP A 173 -10.02 4.21 16.75
N VAL A 174 -11.27 4.39 16.36
CA VAL A 174 -11.75 5.51 15.54
C VAL A 174 -12.55 6.51 16.36
N SER A 175 -12.54 6.45 17.69
CA SER A 175 -13.18 7.47 18.53
C SER A 175 -12.53 8.86 18.29
N ILE A 176 -13.12 9.93 18.81
CA ILE A 176 -12.46 11.24 18.92
C ILE A 176 -11.90 11.33 20.34
#